data_AF-A0A1Q3TFJ9-F1
#
_entry.id   AF-A0A1Q3TFJ9-F1
#
_cell.length_a   1.000
_cell.length_b   1.000
_cell.length_c   1.000
_cell.angle_alpha   90.00
_cell.angle_beta   90.00
_cell.angle_gamma   90.00
#
_symmetry.space_group_name_H-M   'P 1'
#
loop_
_entity.id
_entity.type
_entity.pdbx_description
1 polymer ?
#
loop_
_entity_poly.entity_id
_entity_poly.type
_entity_poly.pdbx_seq_one_letter_code
_entity_poly.pdbx_strand_id
1 'polypeptide(L)'
;MRASTRPTHPVVNHSPSIQEVKIYFDQKGMPECEANEFYQFYEKKHWTSKKGYFFKDWKQIAYRWIAKVVKSHPSLFDRQIH
;
A
#
# COMPACT_ATOMS: atom_id res chain seq x y z
N MET A 1 25.16 -5.33 24.47
CA MET A 1 23.71 -5.17 24.72
C MET A 1 23.02 -4.90 23.38
N ARG A 2 21.94 -5.66 23.12
CA ARG A 2 20.98 -5.56 22.00
C ARG A 2 21.53 -5.74 20.58
N ALA A 3 21.53 -7.00 20.13
CA ALA A 3 21.54 -7.34 18.71
C ALA A 3 20.26 -6.80 18.06
N SER A 4 20.40 -5.85 17.15
CA SER A 4 19.33 -5.43 16.25
C SER A 4 19.11 -6.53 15.22
N THR A 5 18.42 -7.59 15.64
CA THR A 5 17.85 -8.56 14.70
C THR A 5 16.77 -7.83 13.93
N ARG A 6 17.11 -7.33 12.74
CA ARG A 6 16.10 -7.02 11.71
C ARG A 6 15.23 -8.27 11.60
N PRO A 7 13.90 -8.18 11.74
CA PRO A 7 13.08 -9.32 11.43
C PRO A 7 13.27 -9.59 9.94
N THR A 8 13.94 -10.70 9.62
CA THR A 8 13.88 -11.31 8.31
C THR A 8 12.43 -11.76 8.15
N HIS A 9 11.58 -10.87 7.64
CA HIS A 9 10.27 -11.27 7.17
C HIS A 9 10.54 -12.27 6.03
N PRO A 10 10.17 -13.56 6.17
CA PRO A 10 10.19 -14.44 5.03
C PRO A 10 9.33 -13.77 3.95
N VAL A 11 9.85 -13.68 2.73
CA VAL A 11 9.14 -13.12 1.57
C VAL A 11 8.07 -14.12 1.18
N VAL A 12 7.07 -14.29 2.05
CA VAL A 12 5.91 -15.11 1.80
C VAL A 12 5.06 -14.32 0.82
N ASN A 13 4.66 -14.98 -0.26
CA ASN A 13 3.97 -14.45 -1.43
C ASN A 13 2.51 -13.99 -1.15
N HIS A 14 2.26 -13.41 0.02
CA HIS A 14 0.95 -13.14 0.58
C HIS A 14 0.56 -11.68 0.45
N SER A 15 -0.75 -11.45 0.42
CA SER A 15 -1.38 -10.13 0.53
C SER A 15 -0.67 -9.25 1.58
N PRO A 16 -0.38 -7.98 1.29
CA PRO A 16 0.23 -7.10 2.28
C PRO A 16 -0.67 -6.95 3.49
N SER A 17 -0.09 -6.65 4.65
CA SER A 17 -0.84 -6.19 5.80
C SER A 17 -1.25 -4.73 5.62
N ILE A 18 -2.37 -4.30 6.23
CA ILE A 18 -2.77 -2.89 6.23
C ILE A 18 -1.65 -1.96 6.71
N GLN A 19 -0.84 -2.39 7.70
CA GLN A 19 0.30 -1.60 8.18
C GLN A 19 1.37 -1.40 7.11
N GLU A 20 1.69 -2.41 6.31
CA GLU A 20 2.66 -2.30 5.20
C GLU A 20 2.15 -1.34 4.13
N VAL A 21 0.86 -1.39 3.83
CA VAL A 21 0.22 -0.45 2.89
C VAL A 21 0.29 0.97 3.44
N LYS A 22 -0.07 1.19 4.71
CA LYS A 22 0.00 2.51 5.36
C LYS A 22 1.41 3.09 5.32
N ILE A 23 2.43 2.31 5.70
CA ILE A 23 3.84 2.73 5.64
C ILE A 23 4.25 3.08 4.21
N TYR A 24 3.82 2.29 3.21
CA TYR A 24 4.15 2.58 1.82
C TYR A 24 3.51 3.88 1.33
N PHE A 25 2.24 4.12 1.66
CA PHE A 25 1.52 5.34 1.27
C PHE A 25 2.08 6.57 1.99
N ASP A 26 2.40 6.45 3.28
CA ASP A 26 3.07 7.49 4.06
C ASP A 26 4.43 7.88 3.44
N GLN A 27 5.25 6.90 3.08
CA GLN A 27 6.52 7.12 2.35
C GLN A 27 6.33 7.81 1.00
N LYS A 28 5.14 7.70 0.39
CA LYS A 28 4.78 8.37 -0.86
C LYS A 28 4.09 9.72 -0.65
N GLY A 29 3.94 10.17 0.59
CA GLY A 29 3.26 11.41 0.94
C GLY A 29 1.75 11.35 0.75
N MET A 30 1.18 10.15 0.81
CA MET A 30 -0.26 9.94 0.69
C MET A 30 -0.90 9.78 2.07
N PRO A 31 -2.11 10.31 2.29
CA PRO A 31 -2.78 10.22 3.57
C PRO A 31 -3.15 8.77 3.91
N GLU A 32 -3.20 8.47 5.21
CA GLU A 32 -3.57 7.14 5.71
C GLU A 32 -4.98 6.71 5.24
N CYS A 33 -5.88 7.67 5.04
CA CYS A 33 -7.23 7.42 4.52
C CYS A 33 -7.19 6.71 3.15
N GLU A 34 -6.31 7.16 2.24
CA GLU A 34 -6.13 6.54 0.92
C GLU A 34 -5.51 5.15 1.00
N ALA A 35 -4.57 4.95 1.93
CA ALA A 35 -3.99 3.64 2.19
C ALA A 35 -5.07 2.64 2.65
N ASN A 36 -5.98 3.09 3.51
CA ASN A 36 -7.08 2.29 4.01
C ASN A 36 -8.13 2.01 2.91
N GLU A 37 -8.50 3.01 2.10
CA GLU A 37 -9.38 2.82 0.94
C GLU A 37 -8.80 1.80 -0.05
N PHE A 38 -7.52 1.93 -0.39
CA PHE A 38 -6.81 0.99 -1.24
C PHE A 38 -6.88 -0.43 -0.66
N TYR A 39 -6.51 -0.60 0.61
CA TYR A 39 -6.48 -1.92 1.25
C TYR A 39 -7.87 -2.57 1.26
N GLN A 40 -8.90 -1.85 1.69
CA GLN A 40 -10.27 -2.38 1.75
C GLN A 40 -10.80 -2.75 0.37
N PHE A 41 -10.47 -1.98 -0.67
CA PHE A 41 -10.88 -2.27 -2.04
C PHE A 41 -10.28 -3.57 -2.57
N TYR A 42 -9.01 -3.83 -2.27
CA TYR A 42 -8.31 -5.03 -2.74
C TYR A 42 -8.54 -6.25 -1.82
N GLU A 43 -8.79 -6.04 -0.53
CA GLU A 43 -9.23 -7.08 0.40
C GLU A 43 -10.56 -7.70 -0.03
N LYS A 44 -11.55 -6.87 -0.38
CA LYS A 44 -12.85 -7.33 -0.93
C LYS A 44 -12.71 -8.09 -2.26
N LYS A 45 -11.59 -7.90 -2.96
CA LYS A 45 -11.24 -8.62 -4.20
C LYS A 45 -10.33 -9.83 -3.94
N HIS A 46 -10.16 -10.21 -2.68
CA HIS A 46 -9.27 -11.28 -2.24
C HIS A 46 -7.83 -11.15 -2.76
N TRP A 47 -7.39 -9.93 -3.07
CA TRP A 47 -6.08 -9.68 -3.69
C TRP A 47 -5.83 -10.51 -4.96
N THR A 48 -6.91 -10.82 -5.69
CA THR A 48 -6.87 -11.57 -6.94
C THR A 48 -7.09 -10.67 -8.15
N SER A 49 -6.35 -10.92 -9.22
CA SER A 49 -6.59 -10.30 -10.52
C SER A 49 -7.77 -10.99 -11.24
N LYS A 50 -8.40 -10.30 -12.20
CA LYS A 50 -9.48 -10.87 -13.05
C LYS A 50 -9.08 -12.17 -13.77
N LYS A 51 -7.78 -12.43 -13.93
CA LYS A 51 -7.22 -13.66 -14.51
C LYS A 51 -6.93 -14.77 -13.50
N GLY A 52 -7.29 -14.60 -12.22
CA GLY A 52 -7.04 -15.57 -11.15
C GLY A 52 -5.62 -15.56 -10.57
N TYR A 53 -4.72 -14.72 -11.09
CA TYR A 53 -3.38 -14.58 -10.51
C TYR A 53 -3.40 -13.70 -9.26
N PHE A 54 -2.73 -14.14 -8.21
CA PHE A 54 -2.41 -13.30 -7.05
C PHE A 54 -1.61 -12.09 -7.49
N PHE A 55 -1.88 -10.94 -6.88
CA PHE A 55 -1.09 -9.74 -7.12
C PHE A 55 0.34 -9.94 -6.62
N LYS A 56 1.23 -10.36 -7.53
CA LYS A 56 2.64 -10.59 -7.24
C LYS A 56 3.34 -9.31 -6.75
N ASP A 57 2.84 -8.14 -7.19
CA ASP A 57 3.41 -6.83 -6.87
C ASP A 57 2.32 -5.83 -6.43
N TRP A 58 1.77 -6.01 -5.22
CA TRP A 58 0.80 -5.06 -4.65
C TRP A 58 1.33 -3.61 -4.62
N LYS A 59 2.65 -3.42 -4.47
CA LYS A 59 3.30 -2.10 -4.54
C LYS A 59 3.14 -1.44 -5.90
N GLN A 60 3.19 -2.21 -6.99
CA GLN A 60 2.96 -1.69 -8.33
C GLN A 60 1.51 -1.19 -8.49
N ILE A 61 0.57 -1.88 -7.85
CA ILE A 61 -0.85 -1.54 -7.89
C ILE A 61 -1.11 -0.30 -7.02
N ALA A 62 -0.50 -0.25 -5.84
CA ALA A 62 -0.51 0.93 -4.97
C ALA A 62 0.05 2.15 -5.71
N TYR A 63 1.19 2.00 -6.39
CA TYR A 63 1.77 3.08 -7.20
C TYR A 63 0.80 3.60 -8.28
N ARG A 64 0.11 2.68 -8.98
CA ARG A 64 -0.92 3.05 -9.97
C ARG A 64 -2.15 3.71 -9.33
N TRP A 65 -2.55 3.27 -8.14
CA TRP A 65 -3.62 3.88 -7.36
C TRP A 65 -3.27 5.32 -7.01
N ILE A 66 -2.10 5.53 -6.42
CA ILE A 66 -1.57 6.83 -6.05
C ILE A 66 -1.57 7.74 -7.28
N ALA A 67 -0.98 7.31 -8.39
CA ALA A 67 -0.97 8.11 -9.62
C ALA A 67 -2.38 8.50 -10.12
N LYS A 68 -3.38 7.64 -9.94
CA LYS A 68 -4.78 7.92 -10.29
C LYS A 68 -5.43 8.92 -9.32
N VAL A 69 -5.24 8.73 -8.02
CA VAL A 69 -5.77 9.62 -6.97
C VAL A 69 -5.22 11.01 -7.17
N VAL A 70 -3.92 11.12 -7.36
CA VAL A 70 -3.19 12.35 -7.65
C VAL A 70 -3.70 13.07 -8.88
N LYS A 71 -3.94 12.33 -9.96
CA LYS A 71 -4.48 12.89 -11.19
C LYS A 71 -5.92 13.39 -11.01
N SER A 72 -6.69 12.76 -10.13
CA SER A 72 -8.09 13.11 -9.89
C SER A 72 -8.21 14.26 -8.89
N HIS A 73 -7.43 14.20 -7.81
CA HIS A 73 -7.44 15.10 -6.66
C HIS A 73 -6.00 15.56 -6.35
N PRO A 74 -5.44 16.51 -7.12
CA PRO A 74 -4.06 16.98 -6.93
C PRO A 74 -3.82 17.62 -5.56
N SER A 75 -4.87 18.10 -4.89
CA SER A 75 -4.80 18.70 -3.54
C SER A 75 -4.52 17.70 -2.41
N LEU A 76 -4.57 16.39 -2.66
CA LEU A 76 -4.25 15.38 -1.65
C LEU A 76 -2.74 15.21 -1.39
N PHE A 77 -1.91 15.76 -2.27
CA PHE A 77 -0.47 15.82 -2.07
C PHE A 77 -0.01 16.97 -1.19
N ASP A 78 -0.92 17.84 -0.76
CA ASP A 78 -0.60 18.89 0.18
C ASP A 78 -0.26 18.21 1.51
N ARG A 79 1.05 18.04 1.74
CA ARG A 79 1.61 17.52 2.97
C ARG A 79 1.03 18.33 4.13
N GLN A 80 0.04 17.77 4.80
CA GLN A 80 -0.39 18.26 6.09
C GLN A 80 0.71 17.88 7.09
N ILE A 81 1.76 18.70 7.14
CA ILE A 81 2.66 18.79 8.29
C ILE A 81 1.80 19.40 9.39
N HIS A 82 1.50 18.62 10.43
CA HIS A 82 1.11 19.12 11.74
C HIS A 82 2.13 18.63 12.75
#